data_AF-A0A423TRI6-F1
#
_entry.id   AF-A0A423TRI6-F1
#
_cell.length_a   1.000
_cell.length_b   1.000
_cell.length_c   1.000
_cell.angle_alpha   90.00
_cell.angle_beta   90.00
_cell.angle_gamma   90.00
#
_symmetry.space_group_name_H-M   'P 1'
#
loop_
_entity.id
_entity.type
_entity.pdbx_description
1 polymer ?
#
loop_
_entity_poly.entity_id
_entity_poly.type
_entity_poly.pdbx_seq_one_letter_code
_entity_poly.pdbx_strand_id
1 'polypeptide(L)'
;MGVADLYNGQLTGLSTLHRDGTCTLDRVADWLFLYANVAVENLGVSGGALHRPRVSSGMVSVVVEVDATVSSVALYFVARADVYSLQADMDQFIISEFGKIDVRIDGLGPLDYLVSPLAEAVANLVRDDVSELLETKVKQAIQDALNETPWSMFE
;
A
#
# COMPACT_ATOMS: atom_id res chain seq x y z
N MET A 1 -5.36 -27.35 4.91
CA MET A 1 -5.01 -25.93 4.93
C MET A 1 -3.49 -25.85 4.89
N GLY A 2 -2.94 -25.27 3.81
CA GLY A 2 -1.51 -25.06 3.64
C GLY A 2 -1.11 -23.67 4.11
N VAL A 3 0.17 -23.45 4.35
CA VAL A 3 0.75 -22.14 4.66
C VAL A 3 1.45 -21.62 3.40
N ALA A 4 1.32 -20.32 3.12
CA ALA A 4 2.04 -19.63 2.05
C ALA A 4 2.84 -18.47 2.66
N ASP A 5 4.15 -18.43 2.40
CA ASP A 5 5.05 -17.38 2.87
C ASP A 5 5.66 -16.68 1.64
N LEU A 6 5.66 -15.33 1.61
CA LEU A 6 6.40 -14.54 0.62
C LEU A 6 7.82 -14.29 1.10
N TYR A 7 8.80 -14.34 0.19
CA TYR A 7 10.20 -14.05 0.49
C TYR A 7 10.90 -13.35 -0.67
N ASN A 8 11.95 -12.58 -0.36
CA ASN A 8 12.70 -11.74 -1.31
C ASN A 8 11.80 -10.77 -2.11
N GLY A 9 10.74 -10.27 -1.47
CA GLY A 9 9.80 -9.34 -2.07
C GLY A 9 10.47 -8.01 -2.45
N GLN A 10 10.17 -7.51 -3.63
CA GLN A 10 10.47 -6.16 -4.08
C GLN A 10 9.17 -5.44 -4.38
N LEU A 11 9.03 -4.20 -3.88
CA LEU A 11 7.93 -3.32 -4.22
C LEU A 11 8.43 -2.16 -5.08
N THR A 12 7.73 -1.91 -6.18
CA THR A 12 8.04 -0.90 -7.18
C THR A 12 6.82 -0.04 -7.47
N GLY A 13 7.01 1.11 -8.12
CA GLY A 13 5.91 2.00 -8.50
C GLY A 13 5.56 3.08 -7.48
N LEU A 14 6.17 3.12 -6.29
CA LEU A 14 5.88 4.17 -5.30
C LEU A 14 6.14 5.60 -5.84
N SER A 15 7.01 5.74 -6.83
CA SER A 15 7.28 7.01 -7.52
C SER A 15 6.10 7.54 -8.34
N THR A 16 5.05 6.76 -8.56
CA THR A 16 3.81 7.21 -9.21
C THR A 16 2.88 7.95 -8.24
N LEU A 17 3.28 8.08 -6.97
CA LEU A 17 2.56 8.85 -5.97
C LEU A 17 2.30 10.27 -6.48
N HIS A 18 1.03 10.64 -6.54
CA HIS A 18 0.59 11.94 -7.03
C HIS A 18 -0.69 12.38 -6.34
N ARG A 19 -0.97 13.68 -6.40
CA ARG A 19 -2.23 14.24 -5.89
C ARG A 19 -3.39 13.80 -6.79
N ASP A 20 -4.44 13.29 -6.17
CA ASP A 20 -5.63 12.79 -6.87
C ASP A 20 -6.86 13.64 -6.54
N GLY A 21 -7.02 14.75 -7.26
CA GLY A 21 -8.20 15.63 -7.13
C GLY A 21 -8.00 16.87 -6.26
N THR A 22 -9.10 17.33 -5.64
CA THR A 22 -9.12 18.63 -4.95
C THR A 22 -8.50 18.52 -3.56
N CYS A 23 -7.68 19.51 -3.24
CA CYS A 23 -7.12 19.72 -1.93
C CYS A 23 -7.76 20.99 -1.35
N THR A 24 -8.29 20.87 -0.14
CA THR A 24 -9.03 21.93 0.52
C THR A 24 -8.29 22.32 1.78
N LEU A 25 -8.11 23.63 1.98
CA LEU A 25 -7.62 24.20 3.22
C LEU A 25 -8.78 24.94 3.88
N ASP A 26 -9.12 24.56 5.10
CA ASP A 26 -10.16 25.21 5.89
C ASP A 26 -9.59 25.73 7.21
N ARG A 27 -10.18 26.79 7.75
CA ARG A 27 -9.83 27.36 9.05
C ARG A 27 -11.01 27.27 10.00
N VAL A 28 -10.85 26.53 11.08
CA VAL A 28 -11.84 26.42 12.15
C VAL A 28 -11.22 26.96 13.44
N ALA A 29 -11.66 28.14 13.85
CA ALA A 29 -11.08 28.90 14.97
C ALA A 29 -9.56 29.11 14.80
N ASP A 30 -8.76 28.48 15.66
CA ASP A 30 -7.30 28.58 15.70
C ASP A 30 -6.60 27.39 15.00
N TRP A 31 -7.34 26.58 14.25
CA TRP A 31 -6.80 25.44 13.53
C TRP A 31 -6.99 25.57 12.03
N LEU A 32 -5.96 25.21 11.27
CA LEU A 32 -6.00 24.96 9.84
C LEU A 32 -6.16 23.47 9.61
N PHE A 33 -7.04 23.09 8.68
CA PHE A 33 -7.25 21.72 8.25
C PHE A 33 -6.98 21.60 6.76
N LEU A 34 -6.01 20.75 6.41
CA LEU A 34 -5.70 20.37 5.05
C LEU A 34 -6.34 19.01 4.75
N TYR A 35 -7.26 18.99 3.80
CA TYR A 35 -7.90 17.79 3.28
C TYR A 35 -7.31 17.48 1.91
N ALA A 36 -6.78 16.28 1.73
CA ALA A 36 -6.14 15.91 0.46
C ALA A 36 -6.36 14.45 0.11
N ASN A 37 -6.50 14.22 -1.19
CA ASN A 37 -6.54 12.91 -1.82
C ASN A 37 -5.24 12.69 -2.60
N VAL A 38 -4.68 11.51 -2.49
CA VAL A 38 -3.40 11.09 -3.10
C VAL A 38 -3.62 9.71 -3.67
N ALA A 39 -3.04 9.41 -4.82
CA ALA A 39 -3.08 8.09 -5.40
C ALA A 39 -1.68 7.57 -5.70
N VAL A 40 -1.52 6.25 -5.64
CA VAL A 40 -0.34 5.54 -6.13
C VAL A 40 -0.82 4.52 -7.15
N GLU A 41 -0.23 4.54 -8.33
CA GLU A 41 -0.65 3.70 -9.45
C GLU A 41 0.41 2.67 -9.83
N ASN A 42 -0.05 1.53 -10.38
CA ASN A 42 0.80 0.49 -10.94
C ASN A 42 1.89 0.01 -9.96
N LEU A 43 1.49 -0.29 -8.72
CA LEU A 43 2.40 -0.85 -7.72
C LEU A 43 2.72 -2.31 -8.10
N GLY A 44 3.98 -2.57 -8.41
CA GLY A 44 4.47 -3.91 -8.72
C GLY A 44 5.07 -4.55 -7.49
N VAL A 45 4.66 -5.79 -7.18
CA VAL A 45 5.25 -6.63 -6.14
C VAL A 45 5.79 -7.89 -6.80
N SER A 46 7.08 -8.15 -6.69
CA SER A 46 7.69 -9.37 -7.23
C SER A 46 8.48 -10.10 -6.14
N GLY A 47 8.51 -11.43 -6.18
CA GLY A 47 9.23 -12.23 -5.20
C GLY A 47 9.01 -13.73 -5.34
N GLY A 48 9.53 -14.50 -4.39
CA GLY A 48 9.24 -15.92 -4.29
C GLY A 48 8.11 -16.17 -3.30
N ALA A 49 7.27 -17.18 -3.57
CA ALA A 49 6.35 -17.72 -2.57
C ALA A 49 6.62 -19.20 -2.31
N LEU A 50 6.58 -19.58 -1.04
CA LEU A 50 6.68 -20.96 -0.61
C LEU A 50 5.30 -21.45 -0.19
N HIS A 51 4.70 -22.35 -0.98
CA HIS A 51 3.44 -22.98 -0.64
C HIS A 51 3.66 -24.38 -0.10
N ARG A 52 3.13 -24.68 1.09
CA ARG A 52 3.22 -26.00 1.73
C ARG A 52 1.84 -26.67 1.83
N PRO A 53 1.28 -27.22 0.73
CA PRO A 53 0.01 -27.92 0.78
C PRO A 53 0.14 -29.26 1.51
N ARG A 54 -0.88 -29.59 2.30
CA ARG A 54 -1.02 -30.91 2.91
C ARG A 54 -1.73 -31.83 1.92
N VAL A 55 -1.06 -32.87 1.46
CA VAL A 55 -1.61 -33.91 0.58
C VAL A 55 -1.77 -35.23 1.33
N SER A 56 -2.53 -36.18 0.76
CA SER A 56 -2.79 -37.49 1.39
C SER A 56 -1.51 -38.28 1.70
N SER A 57 -0.40 -38.00 1.00
CA SER A 57 0.90 -38.65 1.18
C SER A 57 1.91 -37.87 2.04
N GLY A 58 1.54 -36.74 2.64
CA GLY A 58 2.45 -35.91 3.45
C GLY A 58 2.36 -34.41 3.14
N MET A 59 3.40 -33.65 3.51
CA MET A 59 3.53 -32.24 3.18
C MET A 59 4.50 -32.11 1.99
N VAL A 60 4.03 -31.50 0.90
CA VAL A 60 4.89 -31.14 -0.24
C VAL A 60 5.22 -29.67 -0.11
N SER A 61 6.46 -29.29 -0.39
CA SER A 61 6.87 -27.88 -0.48
C SER A 61 7.02 -27.53 -1.94
N VAL A 62 6.29 -26.51 -2.39
CA VAL A 62 6.38 -25.98 -3.75
C VAL A 62 6.90 -24.56 -3.66
N VAL A 63 7.99 -24.31 -4.39
CA VAL A 63 8.57 -22.98 -4.55
C VAL A 63 8.06 -22.43 -5.87
N VAL A 64 7.47 -21.24 -5.83
CA VAL A 64 6.95 -20.54 -7.00
C VAL A 64 7.51 -19.13 -7.07
N GLU A 65 7.56 -18.60 -8.28
CA GLU A 65 7.80 -17.18 -8.53
C GLU A 65 6.46 -16.48 -8.63
N VAL A 66 6.37 -15.30 -8.01
CA VAL A 66 5.15 -14.52 -7.90
C VAL A 66 5.41 -13.11 -8.35
N ASP A 67 4.61 -12.66 -9.30
CA ASP A 67 4.50 -11.26 -9.69
C ASP A 67 3.05 -10.81 -9.47
N ALA A 68 2.87 -9.74 -8.71
CA ALA A 68 1.60 -9.12 -8.47
C ALA A 68 1.64 -7.64 -8.88
N THR A 69 0.53 -7.13 -9.40
CA THR A 69 0.36 -5.71 -9.71
C THR A 69 -0.92 -5.19 -9.07
N VAL A 70 -0.81 -4.10 -8.32
CA VAL A 70 -1.96 -3.34 -7.81
C VAL A 70 -2.17 -2.15 -8.74
N SER A 71 -3.35 -2.06 -9.35
CA SER A 71 -3.63 -1.06 -10.39
C SER A 71 -3.57 0.37 -9.86
N SER A 72 -4.19 0.62 -8.71
CA SER A 72 -4.21 1.91 -8.04
C SER A 72 -4.54 1.73 -6.55
N VAL A 73 -3.99 2.58 -5.70
CA VAL A 73 -4.39 2.73 -4.30
C VAL A 73 -4.67 4.21 -4.05
N ALA A 74 -5.91 4.52 -3.69
CA ALA A 74 -6.30 5.87 -3.32
C ALA A 74 -6.19 6.05 -1.80
N LEU A 75 -5.65 7.20 -1.43
CA LEU A 75 -5.35 7.60 -0.07
C LEU A 75 -6.05 8.93 0.19
N TYR A 76 -6.63 9.05 1.37
CA TYR A 76 -7.17 10.29 1.89
C TYR A 76 -6.44 10.62 3.18
N PHE A 77 -6.00 11.86 3.32
CA PHE A 77 -5.41 12.33 4.57
C PHE A 77 -5.95 13.68 4.99
N VAL A 78 -5.94 13.88 6.31
CA VAL A 78 -6.21 15.16 6.96
C VAL A 78 -4.96 15.53 7.75
N ALA A 79 -4.41 16.70 7.46
CA ALA A 79 -3.42 17.32 8.32
C ALA A 79 -4.03 18.52 9.03
N ARG A 80 -3.60 18.78 10.26
CA ARG A 80 -4.04 19.94 11.03
C ARG A 80 -2.83 20.72 11.50
N ALA A 81 -2.96 22.04 11.52
CA ALA A 81 -1.94 22.93 12.07
C ALA A 81 -2.57 23.98 12.98
N ASP A 82 -1.88 24.32 14.07
CA ASP A 82 -2.25 25.48 14.89
C ASP A 82 -1.84 26.76 14.14
N VAL A 83 -2.72 27.75 14.08
CA VAL A 83 -2.49 28.99 13.31
C VAL A 83 -1.35 29.86 13.87
N TYR A 84 -0.96 29.65 15.13
CA TYR A 84 0.11 30.40 15.78
C TYR A 84 1.46 29.68 15.69
N SER A 85 1.47 28.37 15.91
CA SER A 85 2.70 27.56 15.84
C SER A 85 3.08 27.16 14.42
N LEU A 86 2.09 27.06 13.53
CA LEU A 86 2.21 26.57 12.15
C LEU A 86 2.87 25.18 12.05
N GLN A 87 2.84 24.42 13.14
CA GLN A 87 3.25 23.02 13.15
C GLN A 87 2.08 22.16 12.67
N ALA A 88 2.31 21.44 11.58
CA ALA A 88 1.31 20.58 10.97
C ALA A 88 1.53 19.12 11.38
N ASP A 89 0.48 18.48 11.85
CA ASP A 89 0.46 17.05 12.17
C ASP A 89 -0.61 16.35 11.35
N MET A 90 -0.31 15.14 10.90
CA MET A 90 -1.28 14.27 10.26
C MET A 90 -2.32 13.77 11.29
N ASP A 91 -3.55 14.24 11.15
CA ASP A 91 -4.70 13.85 11.98
C ASP A 91 -5.32 12.52 11.52
N GLN A 92 -5.48 12.36 10.20
CA GLN A 92 -6.04 11.14 9.60
C GLN A 92 -5.24 10.73 8.37
N PHE A 93 -5.11 9.42 8.17
CA PHE A 93 -4.54 8.82 6.97
C PHE A 93 -5.28 7.52 6.71
N ILE A 94 -5.96 7.42 5.58
CA ILE A 94 -6.91 6.36 5.26
C ILE A 94 -6.64 5.88 3.83
N ILE A 95 -6.56 4.57 3.64
CA ILE A 95 -6.65 3.95 2.32
C ILE A 95 -8.14 3.93 1.94
N SER A 96 -8.55 4.84 1.06
CA SER A 96 -9.96 5.03 0.69
C SER A 96 -10.42 4.05 -0.40
N GLU A 97 -9.51 3.66 -1.30
CA GLU A 97 -9.78 2.67 -2.33
C GLU A 97 -8.54 1.80 -2.57
N PHE A 98 -8.77 0.50 -2.77
CA PHE A 98 -7.74 -0.45 -3.13
C PHE A 98 -8.13 -1.12 -4.44
N GLY A 99 -7.40 -0.82 -5.51
CA GLY A 99 -7.67 -1.29 -6.85
C GLY A 99 -7.45 -2.79 -7.02
N LYS A 100 -7.60 -3.25 -8.27
CA LYS A 100 -7.47 -4.67 -8.60
C LYS A 100 -6.04 -5.14 -8.37
N ILE A 101 -5.92 -6.32 -7.77
CA ILE A 101 -4.65 -7.05 -7.64
C ILE A 101 -4.63 -8.14 -8.70
N ASP A 102 -3.72 -8.02 -9.66
CA ASP A 102 -3.46 -9.03 -10.66
C ASP A 102 -2.25 -9.86 -10.24
N VAL A 103 -2.45 -11.15 -10.00
CA VAL A 103 -1.41 -12.08 -9.54
C VAL A 103 -1.05 -13.06 -10.65
N ARG A 104 0.23 -13.17 -10.94
CA ARG A 104 0.85 -14.16 -11.82
C ARG A 104 1.72 -15.08 -10.97
N ILE A 105 1.55 -16.39 -11.16
CA ILE A 105 2.32 -17.42 -10.47
C ILE A 105 2.96 -18.30 -11.51
N ASP A 106 4.29 -18.40 -11.48
CA ASP A 106 5.07 -19.27 -12.33
C ASP A 106 5.75 -20.38 -11.48
N GLY A 107 5.93 -21.57 -12.05
CA GLY A 107 6.64 -22.68 -11.39
C GLY A 107 5.76 -23.73 -10.69
N LEU A 108 4.42 -23.67 -10.83
CA LEU A 108 3.51 -24.68 -10.26
C LEU A 108 3.53 -26.04 -10.99
N GLY A 109 4.01 -26.09 -12.24
CA GLY A 109 4.09 -27.32 -13.03
C GLY A 109 2.72 -28.00 -13.18
N PRO A 110 2.59 -29.32 -12.91
CA PRO A 110 1.32 -30.05 -13.05
C PRO A 110 0.32 -29.77 -11.93
N LEU A 111 0.66 -28.94 -10.93
CA LEU A 111 -0.19 -28.62 -9.78
C LEU A 111 -1.12 -27.42 -10.06
N ASP A 112 -1.70 -27.37 -11.27
CA ASP A 112 -2.55 -26.26 -11.74
C ASP A 112 -3.79 -26.05 -10.83
N TYR A 113 -4.26 -27.11 -10.19
CA TYR A 113 -5.36 -27.05 -9.22
C TYR A 113 -5.06 -26.17 -7.99
N LEU A 114 -3.79 -25.82 -7.73
CA LEU A 114 -3.37 -24.95 -6.63
C LEU A 114 -3.29 -23.46 -7.03
N VAL A 115 -3.42 -23.11 -8.31
CA VAL A 115 -3.24 -21.73 -8.79
C VAL A 115 -4.21 -20.78 -8.10
N SER A 116 -5.51 -21.05 -8.14
CA SER A 116 -6.53 -20.16 -7.56
C SER A 116 -6.37 -19.92 -6.05
N PRO A 117 -6.27 -20.95 -5.18
CA PRO A 117 -6.11 -20.72 -3.75
C PRO A 117 -4.77 -20.06 -3.40
N LEU A 118 -3.72 -20.30 -4.17
CA LEU A 118 -2.44 -19.63 -3.98
C LEU A 118 -2.50 -18.17 -4.42
N ALA A 119 -3.14 -17.87 -5.55
CA ALA A 119 -3.34 -16.51 -6.04
C ALA A 119 -4.16 -15.67 -5.05
N GLU A 120 -5.20 -16.24 -4.45
CA GLU A 120 -5.96 -15.57 -3.38
C GLU A 120 -5.12 -15.31 -2.13
N ALA A 121 -4.34 -16.30 -1.68
CA ALA A 121 -3.44 -16.12 -0.54
C ALA A 121 -2.39 -15.04 -0.81
N VAL A 122 -1.76 -15.06 -1.98
CA VAL A 122 -0.80 -14.04 -2.42
C VAL A 122 -1.46 -12.66 -2.51
N ALA A 123 -2.66 -12.55 -3.08
CA ALA A 123 -3.35 -11.27 -3.21
C ALA A 123 -3.64 -10.64 -1.84
N ASN A 124 -4.00 -11.45 -0.84
CA ASN A 124 -4.20 -10.97 0.52
C ASN A 124 -2.88 -10.51 1.16
N LEU A 125 -1.80 -11.27 1.01
CA LEU A 125 -0.48 -10.86 1.51
C LEU A 125 0.00 -9.56 0.86
N VAL A 126 -0.16 -9.44 -0.47
CA VAL A 126 0.17 -8.21 -1.21
C VAL A 126 -0.66 -7.03 -0.71
N ARG A 127 -1.95 -7.22 -0.45
CA ARG A 127 -2.81 -6.18 0.12
C ARG A 127 -2.30 -5.71 1.48
N ASP A 128 -1.95 -6.64 2.36
CA ASP A 128 -1.49 -6.34 3.71
C ASP A 128 -0.13 -5.60 3.67
N ASP A 129 0.84 -6.14 2.93
CA ASP A 129 2.18 -5.56 2.78
C ASP A 129 2.15 -4.15 2.15
N VAL A 130 1.34 -3.97 1.10
CA VAL A 130 1.16 -2.65 0.46
C VAL A 130 0.49 -1.69 1.43
N SER A 131 -0.53 -2.12 2.17
CA SER A 131 -1.24 -1.26 3.13
C SER A 131 -0.30 -0.80 4.25
N GLU A 132 0.47 -1.71 4.83
CA GLU A 132 1.46 -1.38 5.86
C GLU A 132 2.53 -0.42 5.32
N LEU A 133 3.02 -0.64 4.09
CA LEU A 133 4.01 0.23 3.49
C LEU A 133 3.47 1.65 3.27
N LEU A 134 2.23 1.79 2.80
CA LEU A 134 1.61 3.10 2.60
C LEU A 134 1.36 3.80 3.94
N GLU A 135 0.81 3.09 4.92
CA GLU A 135 0.55 3.63 6.26
C GLU A 135 1.80 4.06 7.01
N THR A 136 2.95 3.43 6.74
CA THR A 136 4.21 3.77 7.39
C THR A 136 5.02 4.76 6.56
N LYS A 137 5.41 4.38 5.34
CA LYS A 137 6.37 5.14 4.52
C LYS A 137 5.73 6.36 3.86
N VAL A 138 4.55 6.21 3.26
CA VAL A 138 3.88 7.34 2.61
C VAL A 138 3.39 8.35 3.65
N LYS A 139 2.79 7.86 4.73
CA LYS A 139 2.41 8.72 5.85
C LYS A 139 3.60 9.51 6.40
N GLN A 140 4.73 8.86 6.62
CA GLN A 140 5.95 9.52 7.09
C GLN A 140 6.46 10.55 6.07
N ALA A 141 6.53 10.20 4.78
CA ALA A 141 6.99 11.12 3.75
C ALA A 141 6.10 12.37 3.64
N ILE A 142 4.78 12.22 3.75
CA ILE A 142 3.85 13.35 3.80
C ILE A 142 4.10 14.19 5.05
N GLN A 143 4.24 13.56 6.23
CA GLN A 143 4.53 14.29 7.47
C GLN A 143 5.85 15.08 7.39
N ASP A 144 6.90 14.50 6.81
CA ASP A 144 8.17 15.16 6.60
C ASP A 144 8.00 16.38 5.67
N ALA A 145 7.24 16.24 4.57
CA ALA A 145 6.94 17.35 3.67
C ALA A 145 6.12 18.48 4.33
N LEU A 146 5.17 18.14 5.20
CA LEU A 146 4.39 19.11 5.99
C LEU A 146 5.28 19.87 6.99
N ASN A 147 6.33 19.23 7.50
CA ASN A 147 7.30 19.81 8.44
C ASN A 147 8.36 20.69 7.76
N GLU A 148 8.72 20.37 6.51
CA GLU A 148 9.72 21.14 5.74
C GLU A 148 9.19 22.49 5.25
N THR A 149 7.87 22.65 5.12
CA THR A 149 7.27 23.86 4.56
C THR A 149 6.77 24.78 5.69
N PRO A 150 7.39 25.95 5.94
CA PRO A 150 6.81 26.93 6.85
C PRO A 150 5.50 27.44 6.25
N TRP A 151 4.37 27.21 6.94
CA TRP A 151 3.02 27.58 6.50
C TRP A 151 2.76 29.09 6.51
N SER A 152 3.81 29.91 6.69
CA SER A 152 3.75 31.35 6.92
C SER A 152 3.79 32.20 5.64
N MET A 153 3.47 31.66 4.46
CA MET A 153 3.53 32.41 3.20
C MET A 153 2.21 32.38 2.43
N PHE A 154 1.21 33.08 2.99
CA PHE A 154 0.13 33.68 2.21
C PHE A 154 -0.16 35.07 2.81
N GLU A 155 0.74 36.02 2.56
CA GLU A 155 0.43 37.46 2.57
C GLU A 155 0.05 37.92 1.16
#